data_AF-A0A830CNT2-F1
#
_entry.id   AF-A0A830CNT2-F1
#
_cell.length_a   1.000
_cell.length_b   1.000
_cell.length_c   1.000
_cell.angle_alpha   90.00
_cell.angle_beta   90.00
_cell.angle_gamma   90.00
#
_symmetry.space_group_name_H-M   'P 1'
#
loop_
_entity.id
_entity.type
_entity.pdbx_description
1 polymer ?
#
loop_
_entity_poly.entity_id
_entity_poly.type
_entity_poly.pdbx_seq_one_letter_code
_entity_poly.pdbx_strand_id
1 'polypeptide(L)'
;MFLQNTRETTHVIRKLPLTKAKSYLEDVLAHKKAIPFTRFCRDVGRATQAKNRHSNGQGRWPVKSAKFILDLLKNAESNVEVKGLDVDLLKISLFFLVN
;
A
#
# COMPACT_ATOMS: atom_id res chain seq x y z
N MET A 1 -16.94 -2.67 1.18
CA MET A 1 -15.72 -3.29 1.75
C MET A 1 -14.48 -3.07 0.86
N PHE A 2 -14.50 -3.42 -0.43
CA PHE A 2 -13.31 -3.30 -1.31
C PHE A 2 -12.73 -1.88 -1.39
N LEU A 3 -13.57 -0.86 -1.59
CA LEU A 3 -13.12 0.54 -1.68
C LEU A 3 -12.49 1.06 -0.38
N GLN A 4 -13.04 0.69 0.78
CA GLN A 4 -12.52 1.08 2.09
C GLN A 4 -11.14 0.45 2.33
N ASN A 5 -11.01 -0.85 2.07
CA ASN A 5 -9.74 -1.56 2.19
C ASN A 5 -8.67 -0.99 1.24
N THR A 6 -9.07 -0.71 -0.01
CA THR A 6 -8.18 -0.12 -1.01
C THR A 6 -7.72 1.26 -0.57
N ARG A 7 -8.62 2.12 -0.07
CA ARG A 7 -8.27 3.44 0.47
C ARG A 7 -7.23 3.35 1.59
N GLU A 8 -7.44 2.48 2.59
CA GLU A 8 -6.48 2.35 3.69
C GLU A 8 -5.14 1.81 3.18
N THR A 9 -5.16 0.84 2.26
CA THR A 9 -3.94 0.26 1.67
C THR A 9 -3.14 1.31 0.88
N THR A 10 -3.80 2.06 0.00
CA THR A 10 -3.17 3.14 -0.78
C THR A 10 -2.66 4.27 0.12
N HIS A 11 -3.39 4.59 1.20
CA HIS A 11 -2.99 5.63 2.13
C HIS A 11 -1.68 5.31 2.84
N VAL A 12 -1.46 4.03 3.18
CA VAL A 12 -0.26 3.57 3.89
C VAL A 12 0.99 3.62 3.01
N ILE A 13 0.86 3.29 1.73
CA ILE A 13 1.99 3.30 0.79
C ILE A 13 2.24 4.68 0.17
N ARG A 14 1.41 5.67 0.49
CA ARG A 14 1.53 7.03 -0.03
C ARG A 14 2.87 7.65 0.42
N LYS A 15 3.54 8.34 -0.49
CA LYS A 15 4.86 8.98 -0.33
C LYS A 15 6.02 7.99 -0.09
N LEU A 16 5.79 6.68 -0.18
CA LEU A 16 6.89 5.72 -0.21
C LEU A 16 7.54 5.70 -1.61
N PRO A 17 8.86 5.44 -1.69
CA PRO A 17 9.48 5.09 -2.96
C PRO A 17 8.89 3.79 -3.48
N LEU A 18 8.82 3.66 -4.81
CA LEU A 18 8.16 2.55 -5.50
C LEU A 18 8.64 1.17 -5.00
N THR A 19 9.94 0.98 -4.84
CA THR A 19 10.56 -0.26 -4.34
C THR A 19 10.08 -0.64 -2.95
N LYS A 20 10.05 0.32 -2.01
CA LYS A 20 9.54 0.09 -0.65
C LYS A 20 8.04 -0.19 -0.64
N ALA A 21 7.27 0.46 -1.50
CA ALA A 21 5.85 0.23 -1.61
C ALA A 21 5.53 -1.19 -2.11
N LYS A 22 6.23 -1.68 -3.15
CA LYS A 22 6.10 -3.05 -3.67
C LYS A 22 6.41 -4.08 -2.58
N SER A 23 7.58 -3.96 -1.95
CA SER A 23 8.00 -4.86 -0.86
C SER A 23 7.00 -4.84 0.31
N TYR A 24 6.46 -3.67 0.65
CA TYR A 24 5.45 -3.56 1.70
C TYR A 24 4.15 -4.30 1.35
N LEU A 25 3.68 -4.21 0.10
CA LEU A 25 2.48 -4.93 -0.34
C LEU A 25 2.71 -6.44 -0.38
N GLU A 26 3.90 -6.91 -0.77
CA GLU A 26 4.27 -8.32 -0.71
C GLU A 26 4.30 -8.84 0.74
N ASP A 27 4.82 -8.05 1.68
CA ASP A 27 4.77 -8.38 3.10
C ASP A 27 3.34 -8.44 3.65
N VAL A 28 2.42 -7.63 3.11
CA VAL A 28 1.00 -7.69 3.46
C VAL A 28 0.35 -8.96 2.92
N LEU A 29 0.67 -9.36 1.69
CA LEU A 29 0.20 -10.63 1.11
C LEU A 29 0.73 -11.84 1.90
N ALA A 30 1.98 -11.77 2.37
CA ALA A 30 2.61 -12.78 3.22
C ALA A 30 2.20 -12.68 4.70
N HIS A 31 1.27 -11.79 5.06
CA HIS A 31 0.81 -11.55 6.44
C HIS A 31 1.91 -11.15 7.44
N LYS A 32 3.08 -10.69 6.95
CA LYS A 32 4.19 -10.19 7.78
C LYS A 32 3.94 -8.77 8.27
N LYS A 33 3.19 -7.97 7.52
CA LYS A 33 2.82 -6.60 7.87
C LYS A 33 1.31 -6.38 7.69
N ALA A 34 0.66 -5.83 8.70
CA ALA A 34 -0.74 -5.42 8.61
C ALA A 34 -0.87 -3.98 8.08
N ILE A 35 -1.94 -3.74 7.32
CA ILE A 35 -2.42 -2.40 6.97
C ILE A 35 -3.12 -1.82 8.20
N PRO A 36 -2.65 -0.71 8.79
CA PRO A 36 -3.41 0.00 9.81
C PRO A 36 -4.68 0.61 9.22
N PHE A 37 -5.80 0.44 9.90
CA PHE A 37 -7.08 1.05 9.50
C PHE A 37 -7.33 2.31 10.33
N THR A 38 -7.37 3.45 9.65
CA THR A 38 -7.42 4.79 10.28
C THR A 38 -8.80 5.44 10.21
N ARG A 39 -9.46 5.40 9.04
CA ARG A 39 -10.77 6.03 8.83
C ARG A 39 -11.89 5.01 8.90
N PHE A 40 -11.72 3.89 8.21
CA PHE A 40 -12.76 2.85 8.10
C PHE A 40 -12.58 1.73 9.14
N CYS A 41 -12.47 2.08 10.42
CA CYS A 41 -12.04 1.16 11.47
C CYS A 41 -13.14 0.67 12.45
N ARG A 42 -14.41 1.03 12.24
CA ARG A 42 -15.51 0.76 13.20
C ARG A 42 -15.73 -0.71 13.54
N ASP A 43 -15.43 -1.63 12.62
CA ASP A 43 -15.57 -3.07 12.80
C ASP A 43 -14.25 -3.80 12.53
N VAL A 44 -13.12 -3.19 12.90
CA VAL A 44 -11.79 -3.74 12.62
C VAL A 44 -11.16 -4.27 13.89
N GLY A 45 -10.84 -5.57 13.90
CA GLY A 45 -10.06 -6.20 14.96
C GLY A 45 -8.67 -5.57 15.13
N ARG A 46 -8.08 -5.78 16.32
CA ARG A 46 -6.73 -5.30 16.62
C ARG A 46 -5.68 -6.30 16.16
N ALA A 47 -4.59 -5.80 15.59
CA ALA A 47 -3.45 -6.60 15.17
C ALA A 47 -2.16 -6.03 15.77
N THR A 48 -1.33 -6.86 16.39
CA THR A 48 -0.05 -6.43 17.00
C THR A 48 0.85 -5.72 15.98
N GLN A 49 0.85 -6.18 14.72
CA GLN A 49 1.61 -5.58 13.62
C GLN A 49 1.14 -4.15 13.26
N ALA A 50 -0.09 -3.77 13.62
CA ALA A 50 -0.64 -2.43 13.38
C ALA A 50 -0.35 -1.47 14.54
N LYS A 51 -0.06 -1.98 15.75
CA LYS A 51 0.20 -1.15 16.95
C LYS A 51 1.35 -0.17 16.76
N ASN A 52 2.41 -0.59 16.07
CA ASN A 52 3.59 0.25 15.82
C ASN A 52 3.34 1.34 14.76
N ARG A 53 2.19 1.32 14.07
CA ARG A 53 1.89 2.28 13.00
C ARG A 53 0.68 3.16 13.28
N HIS A 54 -0.19 2.79 14.22
CA HIS A 54 -1.34 3.60 14.58
C HIS A 54 -1.84 3.29 16.00
N SER A 55 -2.26 4.34 16.72
CA SER A 55 -2.59 4.28 18.15
C SER A 55 -3.79 3.40 18.51
N ASN A 56 -4.75 3.22 17.58
CA ASN A 56 -5.91 2.33 17.81
C ASN A 56 -5.55 0.83 17.74
N GLY A 57 -4.37 0.47 17.24
CA GLY A 57 -3.91 -0.91 17.05
C GLY A 57 -4.77 -1.73 16.07
N GLN A 58 -5.66 -1.10 15.29
CA GLN A 58 -6.59 -1.77 14.38
C GLN A 58 -5.93 -1.96 13.00
N GLY A 59 -5.99 -3.18 12.47
CA GLY A 59 -5.40 -3.48 11.18
C GLY A 59 -5.82 -4.82 10.59
N ARG A 60 -5.65 -4.96 9.28
CA ARG A 60 -6.02 -6.16 8.50
C ARG A 60 -4.99 -6.44 7.40
N TRP A 61 -5.13 -7.59 6.73
CA TRP A 61 -4.40 -7.96 5.52
C TRP A 61 -5.36 -8.01 4.32
N PRO A 62 -5.63 -6.88 3.66
CA PRO A 62 -6.58 -6.83 2.55
C PRO A 62 -5.97 -7.42 1.27
N VAL A 63 -5.86 -8.75 1.19
CA VAL A 63 -5.18 -9.50 0.12
C VAL A 63 -5.62 -9.06 -1.29
N LYS A 64 -6.94 -8.97 -1.52
CA LYS A 64 -7.49 -8.58 -2.83
C LYS A 64 -7.08 -7.16 -3.24
N SER A 65 -7.12 -6.21 -2.31
CA SER A 65 -6.72 -4.81 -2.58
C SER A 65 -5.21 -4.69 -2.76
N ALA A 66 -4.42 -5.39 -1.92
CA ALA A 66 -2.95 -5.37 -2.02
C ALA A 66 -2.47 -5.93 -3.35
N LYS A 67 -3.03 -7.06 -3.82
CA LYS A 67 -2.71 -7.64 -5.13
C LYS A 67 -3.03 -6.69 -6.27
N PHE A 68 -4.25 -6.14 -6.28
CA PHE A 68 -4.68 -5.19 -7.31
C PHE A 68 -3.77 -3.95 -7.39
N ILE A 69 -3.39 -3.38 -6.25
CA ILE A 69 -2.50 -2.22 -6.22
C ILE A 69 -1.08 -2.60 -6.66
N LEU A 70 -0.58 -3.78 -6.27
CA LEU A 70 0.74 -4.26 -6.69
C LEU A 70 0.82 -4.41 -8.22
N ASP A 71 -0.22 -4.97 -8.84
CA ASP A 71 -0.28 -5.12 -10.29
C ASP A 71 -0.32 -3.75 -11.00
N LEU A 72 -1.03 -2.77 -10.44
CA LEU A 72 -1.01 -1.39 -10.94
C LEU A 72 0.38 -0.75 -10.86
N LEU A 73 1.09 -0.95 -9.74
CA LEU A 73 2.45 -0.42 -9.58
C LEU A 73 3.44 -1.05 -10.57
N LYS A 74 3.34 -2.36 -10.83
CA LYS A 74 4.16 -3.05 -11.84
C LYS A 74 3.89 -2.53 -13.25
N ASN A 75 2.63 -2.32 -13.60
CA ASN A 75 2.27 -1.73 -14.89
C ASN A 75 2.81 -0.30 -15.01
N ALA A 76 2.66 0.51 -13.96
CA ALA A 76 3.18 1.87 -13.94
C ALA A 76 4.71 1.91 -14.08
N GLU A 77 5.43 0.99 -13.44
CA GLU A 77 6.87 0.82 -13.59
C GLU A 77 7.27 0.50 -15.03
N SER A 78 6.64 -0.49 -15.66
CA SER A 78 6.90 -0.83 -17.07
C SER A 78 6.64 0.36 -18.01
N ASN A 79 5.63 1.18 -17.74
CA ASN A 79 5.36 2.38 -18.53
C ASN A 79 6.43 3.48 -18.34
N VAL A 80 7.09 3.52 -17.18
CA VAL A 80 8.17 4.47 -16.91
C VAL A 80 9.48 4.02 -17.54
N GLU A 81 9.80 2.71 -17.47
CA GLU A 81 10.95 2.12 -18.15
C GLU A 81 10.92 2.39 -19.66
N VAL A 82 9.75 2.24 -20.30
CA VAL A 82 9.55 2.55 -21.72
C VAL A 82 9.82 4.04 -22.03
N LYS A 83 9.58 4.94 -21.07
CA LYS A 83 9.83 6.38 -21.23
C LYS A 83 11.26 6.79 -20.91
N GLY A 84 12.10 5.86 -20.45
CA GLY A 84 13.50 6.14 -20.10
C GLY A 84 13.68 7.10 -18.93
N LEU A 85 12.70 7.20 -18.03
CA LEU A 85 12.84 8.00 -16.80
C LEU A 85 13.45 7.13 -15.69
N ASP A 86 14.08 7.78 -14.72
CA ASP A 86 14.68 7.11 -13.58
C ASP A 86 13.60 6.57 -12.62
N VAL A 87 13.55 5.24 -12.51
CA VAL A 87 12.57 4.50 -11.70
C VAL A 87 12.82 4.69 -10.19
N ASP A 88 14.05 4.99 -9.79
CA ASP A 88 14.44 5.07 -8.37
C ASP A 88 13.99 6.37 -7.71
N LEU A 89 13.75 7.42 -8.50
CA LEU A 89 13.21 8.69 -8.02
C LEU A 89 11.68 8.67 -7.86
N LEU A 90 11.00 7.62 -8.33
CA LEU A 90 9.55 7.55 -8.34
C LEU A 90 8.96 7.44 -6.93
N LYS A 91 8.10 8.40 -6.60
CA LYS A 91 7.30 8.41 -5.37
C LYS A 91 5.81 8.29 -5.67
N ILE A 92 5.10 7.55 -4.81
CA ILE A 92 3.65 7.41 -4.90
C ILE A 92 2.99 8.68 -4.36
N SER A 93 2.48 9.56 -5.23
CA SER A 93 2.00 10.88 -4.78
C SER A 93 0.60 10.85 -4.15
N LEU A 94 -0.41 10.24 -4.79
CA LEU A 94 -1.75 10.04 -4.20
C LEU A 94 -2.65 9.16 -5.07
N PHE A 95 -2.43 9.11 -6.38
CA PHE A 95 -3.14 8.19 -7.29
C PHE A 95 -2.39 7.93 -8.60
N PHE A 96 -1.33 8.69 -8.89
CA PHE A 96 -0.39 8.44 -9.97
C PHE A 96 1.03 8.78 -9.53
N LEU A 97 2.01 8.11 -10.13
CA LEU A 97 3.43 8.42 -10.00
C LEU A 97 3.65 9.86 -10.46
N VAL A 98 4.36 10.65 -9.66
CA VAL A 98 4.79 12.01 -10.02
C VAL A 98 6.31 12.01 -9.94
N ASN A 99 6.95 12.58 -10.97
CA ASN A 99 8.40 12.79 -11.02
C ASN A 99 8.87 13.71 -9.88
#